data_AF-A0A969RJP3-F1
#
_entry.id   AF-A0A969RJP3-F1
#
_cell.length_a   1.000
_cell.length_b   1.000
_cell.length_c   1.000
_cell.angle_alpha   90.00
_cell.angle_beta   90.00
_cell.angle_gamma   90.00
#
_symmetry.space_group_name_H-M   'P 1'
#
loop_
_entity.id
_entity.type
_entity.pdbx_description
1 polymer ?
#
loop_
_entity_poly.entity_id
_entity_poly.type
_entity_poly.pdbx_seq_one_letter_code
_entity_poly.pdbx_strand_id
1 'polypeptide(L)'
;MGNNWAIVIGINHYEHHPEYRLNYAVRDAELMGNFLCDFAGFSRDQVIFCLGDEHHRSDQTYPTRANLLKHLHRNLAPEKLGNVDRLWVFFSGHGINADGRDWLITSDCLAEDTQEFALPTDKIIKILRQHRKAEIVLVLDACRPKQGKSISIGEQTVAVAKKQRVTTISSCDYGQSSYELNFIQQGSFTYALVEGLQIYTLPNQLASYLRRRVPELNRTGGKPDRQTPIIQSEIDREVYQSLLPECVTEEDINAWRELAHQAKRDKNPALSRGLWKQVIERLPDDEEAKLALVELDSENKIPRRPFLKWLALFLALPGVVLLTRLIRSQSETVPSTNPVPSSTPQPDVEFTPVSVSRPEYTQPVGTGTAGGLPLWNVEFQTVTVDELGNVVKRDFSQSQIVKENLGDGIFLEMVKISGGTFEMGSSLEEKGHETDEVTSQGSLRTVRVSPYFIGKFPVTQAQYKAVMGQNPSLQEGDNLPVLNVDWYKAVAFCESLSRKTGRTYRLPSEAEWEYACRAKTTTPFCFGRTLSSGLANYDWTKAYQSEPKKNRLLGMVTEVGTFPPNAFGLYDVHGNVWEWCADSYQGNYDGLPKNGEALVSNQR
;
A
#
# COMPACT_ATOMS: atom_id res chain seq x y z
N MET A 1 -10.56 -23.93 15.41
CA MET A 1 -10.64 -22.48 15.72
C MET A 1 -9.57 -22.18 16.74
N GLY A 2 -8.77 -21.14 16.52
CA GLY A 2 -7.72 -20.74 17.47
C GLY A 2 -8.34 -20.22 18.77
N ASN A 3 -7.63 -20.38 19.89
CA ASN A 3 -8.03 -19.82 21.17
C ASN A 3 -7.58 -18.36 21.25
N ASN A 4 -8.35 -17.48 20.61
CA ASN A 4 -8.03 -16.08 20.41
C ASN A 4 -8.88 -15.20 21.32
N TRP A 5 -8.26 -14.34 22.14
CA TRP A 5 -8.95 -13.49 23.11
C TRP A 5 -8.68 -12.02 22.87
N ALA A 6 -9.70 -11.18 23.04
CA ALA A 6 -9.54 -9.74 22.92
C ALA A 6 -10.24 -8.99 24.05
N ILE A 7 -9.71 -7.82 24.38
CA ILE A 7 -10.42 -6.79 25.14
C ILE A 7 -10.38 -5.49 24.32
N VAL A 8 -11.56 -4.95 24.04
CA VAL A 8 -11.74 -3.71 23.29
C VAL A 8 -12.32 -2.66 24.23
N ILE A 9 -11.62 -1.55 24.37
CA ILE A 9 -11.92 -0.51 25.36
C ILE A 9 -12.15 0.80 24.60
N GLY A 10 -13.31 1.41 24.80
CA GLY A 10 -13.67 2.69 24.21
C GLY A 10 -14.31 3.58 25.26
N ILE A 11 -13.77 4.77 25.50
CA ILE A 11 -14.24 5.65 26.58
C ILE A 11 -14.63 7.01 26.01
N ASN A 12 -15.94 7.27 25.93
CA ASN A 12 -16.47 8.58 25.57
C ASN A 12 -16.54 9.49 26.81
N HIS A 13 -16.93 8.95 27.96
CA HIS A 13 -17.25 9.71 29.16
C HIS A 13 -16.30 9.41 30.31
N TYR A 14 -15.73 10.47 30.88
CA TYR A 14 -14.83 10.43 32.03
C TYR A 14 -15.48 11.16 33.21
N GLU A 15 -15.71 10.45 34.31
CA GLU A 15 -16.53 10.91 35.44
C GLU A 15 -15.94 12.16 36.11
N HIS A 16 -14.61 12.22 36.24
CA HIS A 16 -13.92 13.32 36.89
C HIS A 16 -13.15 14.22 35.91
N HIS A 17 -13.34 14.01 34.59
CA HIS A 17 -12.73 14.80 33.52
C HIS A 17 -13.75 15.11 32.42
N PRO A 18 -14.80 15.91 32.69
CA PRO A 18 -15.80 16.25 31.68
C PRO A 18 -15.20 16.93 30.45
N GLU A 19 -14.04 17.59 30.58
CA GLU A 19 -13.26 18.19 29.50
C GLU A 19 -12.61 17.17 28.55
N TYR A 20 -12.51 15.91 28.96
CA TYR A 20 -11.95 14.80 28.17
C TYR A 20 -13.00 14.06 27.34
N ARG A 21 -14.23 14.57 27.26
CA ARG A 21 -15.31 13.91 26.50
C ARG A 21 -14.91 13.66 25.04
N LEU A 22 -15.08 12.41 24.61
CA LEU A 22 -14.92 11.96 23.23
C LEU A 22 -16.29 11.57 22.65
N ASN A 23 -16.40 11.57 21.33
CA ASN A 23 -17.68 11.32 20.65
C ASN A 23 -17.81 9.88 20.13
N TYR A 24 -16.71 9.27 19.70
CA TYR A 24 -16.70 8.05 18.91
C TYR A 24 -15.78 6.96 19.44
N ALA A 25 -15.05 7.16 20.54
CA ALA A 25 -14.19 6.13 21.12
C ALA A 25 -14.93 4.81 21.46
N VAL A 26 -16.19 4.88 21.92
CA VAL A 26 -17.05 3.69 22.07
C VAL A 26 -17.31 3.01 20.73
N ARG A 27 -17.62 3.77 19.68
CA ARG A 27 -17.90 3.22 18.34
C ARG A 27 -16.64 2.64 17.69
N ASP A 28 -15.47 3.19 18.00
CA ASP A 28 -14.18 2.66 17.59
C ASP A 28 -13.95 1.27 18.20
N ALA A 29 -14.22 1.13 19.50
CA ALA A 29 -14.11 -0.15 20.20
C ALA A 29 -15.13 -1.18 19.69
N GLU A 30 -16.37 -0.75 19.39
CA GLU A 30 -17.37 -1.60 18.75
C GLU A 30 -16.91 -2.05 17.35
N LEU A 31 -16.40 -1.12 16.53
CA LEU A 31 -15.92 -1.41 15.18
C LEU A 31 -14.77 -2.43 15.21
N MET A 32 -13.78 -2.23 16.08
CA MET A 32 -12.67 -3.17 16.26
C MET A 32 -13.15 -4.53 16.78
N GLY A 33 -14.01 -4.55 17.80
CA GLY A 33 -14.51 -5.79 18.37
C GLY A 33 -15.35 -6.61 17.39
N ASN A 34 -16.19 -5.94 16.60
CA ASN A 34 -16.96 -6.57 15.53
C ASN A 34 -16.04 -7.11 14.43
N PHE A 35 -15.05 -6.33 13.98
CA PHE A 35 -14.03 -6.79 13.04
C PHE A 35 -13.32 -8.06 13.54
N LEU A 36 -12.93 -8.10 14.82
CA LEU A 36 -12.26 -9.28 15.37
C LEU A 36 -13.14 -10.53 15.35
N CYS A 37 -14.45 -10.37 15.60
CA CYS A 37 -15.41 -11.46 15.56
C CYS A 37 -15.69 -11.92 14.14
N ASP A 38 -16.03 -10.97 13.27
CA ASP A 38 -16.64 -11.24 11.96
C ASP A 38 -15.59 -11.58 10.91
N PHE A 39 -14.35 -11.11 11.09
CA PHE A 39 -13.27 -11.25 10.11
C PHE A 39 -12.02 -11.95 10.66
N ALA A 40 -11.58 -11.63 11.88
CA ALA A 40 -10.32 -12.17 12.43
C ALA A 40 -10.45 -13.55 13.11
N GLY A 41 -11.64 -14.13 13.15
CA GLY A 41 -11.90 -15.47 13.69
C GLY A 41 -11.87 -15.57 15.21
N PHE A 42 -12.12 -14.48 15.93
CA PHE A 42 -12.31 -14.49 17.39
C PHE A 42 -13.76 -14.89 17.70
N SER A 43 -13.97 -15.79 18.66
CA SER A 43 -15.33 -16.10 19.08
C SER A 43 -15.93 -14.92 19.85
N ARG A 44 -17.22 -14.64 19.69
CA ARG A 44 -17.88 -13.47 20.31
C ARG A 44 -17.77 -13.47 21.83
N ASP A 45 -17.77 -14.63 22.47
CA ASP A 45 -17.59 -14.82 23.91
C ASP A 45 -16.13 -14.63 24.38
N GLN A 46 -15.19 -14.55 23.45
CA GLN A 46 -13.77 -14.31 23.69
C GLN A 46 -13.34 -12.85 23.46
N VAL A 47 -14.28 -11.99 23.03
CA VAL A 47 -14.08 -10.54 22.87
C VAL A 47 -14.83 -9.80 23.98
N ILE A 48 -14.07 -9.16 24.87
CA ILE A 48 -14.62 -8.41 26.00
C ILE A 48 -14.78 -6.94 25.60
N PHE A 49 -16.02 -6.45 25.54
CA PHE A 49 -16.35 -5.06 25.24
C PHE A 49 -16.44 -4.23 26.54
N CYS A 50 -15.56 -3.25 26.67
CA CYS A 50 -15.51 -2.30 27.78
C CYS A 50 -15.84 -0.89 27.25
N LEU A 51 -17.14 -0.57 27.23
CA LEU A 51 -17.68 0.63 26.60
C LEU A 51 -18.06 1.68 27.67
N GLY A 52 -17.50 2.89 27.52
CA GLY A 52 -17.58 3.97 28.51
C GLY A 52 -18.43 5.14 28.05
N ASP A 53 -19.75 4.95 27.95
CA ASP A 53 -20.73 6.03 27.72
C ASP A 53 -21.91 5.95 28.70
N GLU A 54 -22.90 6.81 28.53
CA GLU A 54 -24.11 6.82 29.38
C GLU A 54 -24.94 5.53 29.27
N HIS A 55 -24.96 4.88 28.10
CA HIS A 55 -25.78 3.68 27.86
C HIS A 55 -25.24 2.45 28.58
N HIS A 56 -23.92 2.35 28.72
CA HIS A 56 -23.23 1.20 29.30
C HIS A 56 -22.87 1.39 30.79
N ARG A 57 -23.27 2.50 31.42
CA ARG A 57 -22.83 2.86 32.79
C ARG A 57 -23.15 1.83 33.87
N SER A 58 -24.21 1.03 33.70
CA SER A 58 -24.60 -0.04 34.62
C SER A 58 -23.89 -1.38 34.36
N ASP A 59 -23.10 -1.48 33.29
CA ASP A 59 -22.54 -2.74 32.86
C ASP A 59 -21.36 -3.17 33.72
N GLN A 60 -21.24 -4.47 33.97
CA GLN A 60 -20.11 -5.02 34.73
C GLN A 60 -18.76 -4.88 34.00
N THR A 61 -18.80 -4.54 32.71
CA THR A 61 -17.63 -4.31 31.85
C THR A 61 -17.31 -2.82 31.68
N TYR A 62 -18.10 -1.91 32.29
CA TYR A 62 -17.85 -0.47 32.22
C TYR A 62 -16.39 -0.16 32.60
N PRO A 63 -15.67 0.69 31.84
CA PRO A 63 -14.20 0.79 31.87
C PRO A 63 -13.62 1.57 33.06
N THR A 64 -14.12 1.26 34.26
CA THR A 64 -13.49 1.65 35.52
C THR A 64 -12.16 0.92 35.71
N ARG A 65 -11.25 1.51 36.46
CA ARG A 65 -9.96 0.88 36.78
C ARG A 65 -10.13 -0.48 37.42
N ALA A 66 -11.07 -0.60 38.36
CA ALA A 66 -11.34 -1.85 39.06
C ALA A 66 -11.84 -2.94 38.09
N ASN A 67 -12.75 -2.61 37.18
CA ASN A 67 -13.28 -3.56 36.20
C ASN A 67 -12.20 -3.96 35.19
N LEU A 68 -11.45 -3.01 34.63
CA LEU A 68 -10.38 -3.31 33.70
C LEU A 68 -9.30 -4.20 34.33
N LEU A 69 -8.90 -3.93 35.58
CA LEU A 69 -7.97 -4.80 36.31
C LEU A 69 -8.57 -6.18 36.58
N LYS A 70 -9.87 -6.29 36.91
CA LYS A 70 -10.56 -7.57 37.05
C LYS A 70 -10.50 -8.35 35.73
N HIS A 71 -10.75 -7.72 34.59
CA HIS A 71 -10.67 -8.37 33.29
C HIS A 71 -9.24 -8.85 33.00
N LEU A 72 -8.24 -7.96 33.15
CA LEU A 72 -6.84 -8.30 32.89
C LEU A 72 -6.28 -9.38 33.83
N HIS A 73 -6.55 -9.30 35.13
CA HIS A 73 -5.98 -10.22 36.14
C HIS A 73 -6.78 -11.50 36.39
N ARG A 74 -8.07 -11.54 36.06
CA ARG A 74 -8.90 -12.73 36.30
C ARG A 74 -9.44 -13.31 35.02
N ASN A 75 -10.04 -12.48 34.16
CA ASN A 75 -10.70 -13.00 32.97
C ASN A 75 -9.70 -13.38 31.87
N LEU A 76 -8.60 -12.64 31.76
CA LEU A 76 -7.51 -12.93 30.83
C LEU A 76 -6.34 -13.65 31.49
N ALA A 77 -6.51 -14.19 32.70
CA ALA A 77 -5.43 -14.86 33.40
C ALA A 77 -5.11 -16.23 32.77
N PRO A 78 -3.83 -16.65 32.70
CA PRO A 78 -3.47 -17.98 32.18
C PRO A 78 -4.16 -19.13 32.90
N GLU A 79 -4.44 -19.00 34.20
CA GLU A 79 -5.14 -20.02 34.99
C GLU A 79 -6.59 -20.23 34.52
N LYS A 80 -7.20 -19.20 33.92
CA LYS A 80 -8.57 -19.25 33.41
C LYS A 80 -8.63 -19.64 31.94
N LEU A 81 -7.76 -19.06 31.11
CA LEU A 81 -7.83 -19.21 29.66
C LEU A 81 -7.05 -20.41 29.11
N GLY A 82 -6.13 -20.96 29.90
CA GLY A 82 -5.25 -22.04 29.44
C GLY A 82 -4.28 -21.56 28.35
N ASN A 83 -4.13 -22.35 27.29
CA ASN A 83 -3.22 -22.02 26.19
C ASN A 83 -3.90 -21.07 25.20
N VAL A 84 -3.54 -19.79 25.25
CA VAL A 84 -4.02 -18.74 24.33
C VAL A 84 -3.08 -18.65 23.14
N ASP A 85 -3.65 -18.63 21.93
CA ASP A 85 -2.89 -18.48 20.69
C ASP A 85 -2.60 -17.01 20.42
N ARG A 86 -3.63 -16.16 20.52
CA ARG A 86 -3.53 -14.71 20.28
C ARG A 86 -4.29 -13.91 21.33
N LEU A 87 -3.71 -12.78 21.72
CA LEU A 87 -4.32 -11.84 22.67
C LEU A 87 -4.24 -10.41 22.15
N TRP A 88 -5.39 -9.81 21.89
CA TRP A 88 -5.50 -8.43 21.40
C TRP A 88 -6.02 -7.49 22.49
N VAL A 89 -5.39 -6.33 22.63
CA VAL A 89 -5.89 -5.23 23.45
C VAL A 89 -6.04 -4.02 22.56
N PHE A 90 -7.26 -3.53 22.42
CA PHE A 90 -7.57 -2.28 21.73
C PHE A 90 -8.04 -1.25 22.74
N PHE A 91 -7.49 -0.04 22.67
CA PHE A 91 -7.90 1.10 23.49
C PHE A 91 -8.12 2.33 22.61
N SER A 92 -9.32 2.90 22.66
CA SER A 92 -9.65 4.23 22.16
C SER A 92 -10.04 5.14 23.33
N GLY A 93 -9.29 6.23 23.53
CA GLY A 93 -9.45 7.12 24.66
C GLY A 93 -8.22 7.98 24.95
N HIS A 94 -8.19 8.62 26.12
CA HIS A 94 -7.06 9.43 26.57
C HIS A 94 -5.99 8.61 27.29
N GLY A 95 -4.74 9.00 27.07
CA GLY A 95 -3.58 8.51 27.81
C GLY A 95 -2.70 9.66 28.26
N ILE A 96 -1.95 9.45 29.34
CA ILE A 96 -1.00 10.43 29.86
C ILE A 96 0.40 9.83 29.95
N ASN A 97 1.40 10.69 29.96
CA ASN A 97 2.73 10.31 30.43
C ASN A 97 3.09 11.23 31.58
N ALA A 98 3.49 10.58 32.68
CA ALA A 98 3.95 11.27 33.86
C ALA A 98 5.21 10.57 34.37
N ASP A 99 6.27 11.37 34.58
CA ASP A 99 7.60 10.92 35.02
C ASP A 99 8.19 9.80 34.14
N GLY A 100 7.95 9.85 32.82
CA GLY A 100 8.45 8.87 31.87
C GLY A 100 7.72 7.53 31.88
N ARG A 101 6.57 7.44 32.57
CA ARG A 101 5.69 6.27 32.55
C ARG A 101 4.37 6.59 31.86
N ASP A 102 3.93 5.67 31.03
CA ASP A 102 2.71 5.79 30.23
C ASP A 102 1.49 5.19 30.94
N TRP A 103 0.36 5.88 30.86
CA TRP A 103 -0.88 5.51 31.54
C TRP A 103 -2.08 5.70 30.60
N LEU A 104 -3.06 4.79 30.68
CA LEU A 104 -4.38 4.93 30.05
C LEU A 104 -5.35 5.50 31.09
N ILE A 105 -6.04 6.59 30.74
CA ILE A 105 -7.05 7.18 31.63
C ILE A 105 -8.28 6.28 31.60
N THR A 106 -8.71 5.81 32.78
CA THR A 106 -9.94 5.02 32.95
C THR A 106 -11.14 5.93 33.17
N SER A 107 -12.37 5.42 33.01
CA SER A 107 -13.58 6.26 33.11
C SER A 107 -13.77 6.91 34.48
N ASP A 108 -13.23 6.29 35.54
CA ASP A 108 -13.29 6.69 36.94
C ASP A 108 -11.99 7.35 37.45
N CYS A 109 -11.08 7.72 36.55
CA CYS A 109 -9.79 8.29 36.93
C CYS A 109 -9.98 9.67 37.58
N LEU A 110 -9.46 9.87 38.79
CA LEU A 110 -9.53 11.15 39.50
C LEU A 110 -8.59 12.19 38.90
N ALA A 111 -9.06 13.42 38.76
CA ALA A 111 -8.27 14.53 38.20
C ALA A 111 -7.09 14.96 39.07
N GLU A 112 -7.21 14.77 40.38
CA GLU A 112 -6.21 15.15 41.38
C GLU A 112 -5.13 14.08 41.62
N ASP A 113 -5.35 12.84 41.16
CA ASP A 113 -4.39 11.75 41.33
C ASP A 113 -4.39 10.77 40.14
N THR A 114 -4.13 11.29 38.95
CA THR A 114 -4.18 10.48 37.72
C THR A 114 -3.20 9.30 37.76
N GLN A 115 -2.04 9.42 38.43
CA GLN A 115 -1.07 8.32 38.51
C GLN A 115 -1.55 7.15 39.37
N GLU A 116 -2.35 7.39 40.42
CA GLU A 116 -2.89 6.30 41.24
C GLU A 116 -4.04 5.56 40.51
N PHE A 117 -4.91 6.33 39.84
CA PHE A 117 -6.18 5.81 39.30
C PHE A 117 -6.13 5.44 37.82
N ALA A 118 -5.18 5.94 37.03
CA ALA A 118 -5.00 5.49 35.66
C ALA A 118 -4.42 4.06 35.60
N LEU A 119 -4.44 3.47 34.40
CA LEU A 119 -3.96 2.12 34.15
C LEU A 119 -2.58 2.16 33.44
N PRO A 120 -1.47 1.78 34.10
CA PRO A 120 -0.15 1.87 33.50
C PRO A 120 0.05 0.83 32.39
N THR A 121 0.54 1.24 31.23
CA THR A 121 0.65 0.36 30.05
C THR A 121 1.67 -0.76 30.24
N ASP A 122 2.77 -0.52 30.96
CA ASP A 122 3.76 -1.55 31.30
C ASP A 122 3.15 -2.65 32.19
N LYS A 123 2.19 -2.29 33.05
CA LYS A 123 1.47 -3.27 33.85
C LYS A 123 0.56 -4.12 32.98
N ILE A 124 -0.13 -3.52 32.00
CA ILE A 124 -0.93 -4.26 31.01
C ILE A 124 -0.02 -5.26 30.29
N ILE A 125 1.07 -4.79 29.66
CA ILE A 125 2.03 -5.64 28.93
C ILE A 125 2.55 -6.78 29.82
N LYS A 126 2.92 -6.49 31.07
CA LYS A 126 3.40 -7.50 32.02
C LYS A 126 2.36 -8.57 32.34
N ILE A 127 1.09 -8.19 32.48
CA ILE A 127 -0.01 -9.14 32.72
C ILE A 127 -0.22 -10.00 31.48
N LEU A 128 -0.36 -9.38 30.31
CA LEU A 128 -0.57 -10.08 29.05
C LEU A 128 0.54 -11.09 28.78
N ARG A 129 1.79 -10.74 29.10
CA ARG A 129 2.96 -11.60 28.88
C ARG A 129 3.10 -12.78 29.83
N GLN A 130 2.21 -12.92 30.80
CA GLN A 130 2.03 -14.19 31.52
C GLN A 130 1.63 -15.32 30.54
N HIS A 131 0.96 -14.99 29.44
CA HIS A 131 0.78 -15.87 28.28
C HIS A 131 2.07 -15.95 27.45
N ARG A 132 2.98 -16.84 27.87
CA ARG A 132 4.33 -16.94 27.31
C ARG A 132 4.41 -17.29 25.83
N LYS A 133 3.38 -17.96 25.30
CA LYS A 133 3.34 -18.44 23.90
C LYS A 133 2.39 -17.64 23.01
N ALA A 134 1.52 -16.82 23.60
CA ALA A 134 0.54 -16.08 22.82
C ALA A 134 1.22 -15.00 21.97
N GLU A 135 0.73 -14.79 20.76
CA GLU A 135 1.00 -13.57 20.00
C GLU A 135 0.18 -12.43 20.61
N ILE A 136 0.81 -11.29 20.90
CA ILE A 136 0.14 -10.20 21.60
C ILE A 136 0.25 -8.92 20.80
N VAL A 137 -0.92 -8.33 20.54
CA VAL A 137 -1.07 -7.07 19.81
C VAL A 137 -1.73 -6.05 20.73
N LEU A 138 -1.07 -4.91 20.91
CA LEU A 138 -1.56 -3.77 21.67
C LEU A 138 -1.81 -2.59 20.73
N VAL A 139 -3.07 -2.25 20.52
CA VAL A 139 -3.51 -1.13 19.69
C VAL A 139 -3.91 0.05 20.58
N LEU A 140 -3.28 1.19 20.36
CA LEU A 140 -3.49 2.42 21.12
C LEU A 140 -3.96 3.54 20.20
N ASP A 141 -5.27 3.81 20.24
CA ASP A 141 -5.88 5.01 19.67
C ASP A 141 -6.01 6.10 20.72
N ALA A 142 -4.88 6.78 20.96
CA ALA A 142 -4.78 7.87 21.93
C ALA A 142 -3.81 8.94 21.43
N CYS A 143 -4.08 10.20 21.76
CA CYS A 143 -3.21 11.33 21.42
C CYS A 143 -1.82 11.22 22.06
N ARG A 144 -0.79 11.75 21.38
CA ARG A 144 0.61 11.78 21.85
C ARG A 144 1.24 13.17 21.75
N PRO A 145 0.66 14.25 22.32
CA PRO A 145 1.14 15.61 22.05
C PRO A 145 2.57 15.88 22.58
N LYS A 146 3.24 16.91 22.03
CA LYS A 146 4.61 17.30 22.46
C LYS A 146 4.58 17.94 23.85
N GLN A 147 5.66 17.70 24.62
CA GLN A 147 5.86 18.22 25.97
C GLN A 147 5.52 19.71 26.14
N GLY A 148 4.55 19.93 27.03
CA GLY A 148 4.14 21.20 27.62
C GLY A 148 3.05 20.88 28.65
N LYS A 149 3.46 20.49 29.86
CA LYS A 149 2.64 19.85 30.93
C LYS A 149 2.00 18.49 30.53
N SER A 150 2.79 17.43 30.66
CA SER A 150 2.40 16.07 31.10
C SER A 150 1.36 15.23 30.31
N ILE A 151 1.29 15.31 28.98
CA ILE A 151 0.43 14.40 28.19
C ILE A 151 1.22 13.87 26.99
N SER A 152 1.92 12.74 27.10
CA SER A 152 2.57 12.11 25.92
C SER A 152 2.80 10.60 26.08
N ILE A 153 1.79 9.77 25.84
CA ILE A 153 1.92 8.31 25.88
C ILE A 153 2.73 7.76 24.69
N GLY A 154 3.62 6.79 24.89
CA GLY A 154 4.08 5.90 23.82
C GLY A 154 5.52 5.44 23.90
N GLU A 155 6.47 6.29 24.29
CA GLU A 155 7.90 5.94 24.24
C GLU A 155 8.25 4.81 25.20
N GLN A 156 7.75 4.89 26.44
CA GLN A 156 7.96 3.84 27.45
C GLN A 156 7.19 2.57 27.10
N THR A 157 5.94 2.70 26.65
CA THR A 157 5.10 1.57 26.24
C THR A 157 5.79 0.76 25.15
N VAL A 158 6.31 1.42 24.11
CA VAL A 158 7.01 0.78 22.99
C VAL A 158 8.30 0.13 23.46
N ALA A 159 9.08 0.80 24.30
CA ALA A 159 10.32 0.26 24.83
C ALA A 159 10.09 -1.01 25.68
N VAL A 160 9.02 -1.04 26.47
CA VAL A 160 8.63 -2.20 27.28
C VAL A 160 8.05 -3.31 26.39
N ALA A 161 7.15 -2.98 25.46
CA ALA A 161 6.52 -3.92 24.54
C ALA A 161 7.56 -4.66 23.68
N LYS A 162 8.53 -3.94 23.14
CA LYS A 162 9.62 -4.51 22.35
C LYS A 162 10.42 -5.56 23.14
N LYS A 163 10.74 -5.29 24.42
CA LYS A 163 11.45 -6.24 25.29
C LYS A 163 10.61 -7.46 25.66
N GLN A 164 9.29 -7.39 25.50
CA GLN A 164 8.33 -8.41 25.91
C GLN A 164 7.67 -9.12 24.70
N ARG A 165 8.16 -8.87 23.47
CA ARG A 165 7.62 -9.42 22.21
C ARG A 165 6.13 -9.12 22.05
N VAL A 166 5.76 -7.86 22.27
CA VAL A 166 4.41 -7.37 22.05
C VAL A 166 4.46 -6.41 20.86
N THR A 167 3.64 -6.69 19.85
CA THR A 167 3.46 -5.79 18.71
C THR A 167 2.57 -4.63 19.14
N THR A 168 3.03 -3.40 18.92
CA THR A 168 2.26 -2.19 19.23
C THR A 168 1.84 -1.49 17.96
N ILE A 169 0.56 -1.14 17.85
CA ILE A 169 0.00 -0.30 16.78
C ILE A 169 -0.50 0.99 17.44
N SER A 170 0.05 2.12 17.03
CA SER A 170 -0.20 3.43 17.62
C SER A 170 -0.87 4.34 16.61
N SER A 171 -1.91 5.07 17.02
CA SER A 171 -2.68 5.92 16.11
C SER A 171 -1.94 7.13 15.55
N CYS A 172 -0.86 7.56 16.20
CA CYS A 172 -0.05 8.69 15.77
C CYS A 172 1.40 8.59 16.27
N ASP A 173 2.28 9.39 15.68
CA ASP A 173 3.69 9.49 16.07
C ASP A 173 3.85 10.36 17.33
N TYR A 174 5.01 10.30 17.97
CA TYR A 174 5.33 11.13 19.10
C TYR A 174 5.23 12.61 18.74
N GLY A 175 4.48 13.36 19.55
CA GLY A 175 4.20 14.77 19.34
C GLY A 175 2.98 15.07 18.46
N GLN A 176 2.17 14.07 18.10
CA GLN A 176 1.00 14.21 17.23
C GLN A 176 -0.31 13.92 17.97
N SER A 177 -1.45 14.16 17.32
CA SER A 177 -2.78 13.91 17.87
C SER A 177 -3.53 12.88 17.03
N SER A 178 -4.46 12.17 17.66
CA SER A 178 -5.47 11.36 16.98
C SER A 178 -6.76 12.16 16.85
N TYR A 179 -7.52 11.96 15.76
CA TYR A 179 -8.69 12.77 15.46
C TYR A 179 -9.96 11.94 15.23
N GLU A 180 -11.06 12.45 15.79
CA GLU A 180 -12.43 12.01 15.53
C GLU A 180 -13.03 12.76 14.34
N LEU A 181 -13.70 12.02 13.44
CA LEU A 181 -14.26 12.54 12.20
C LEU A 181 -15.78 12.37 12.18
N ASN A 182 -16.51 13.48 12.16
CA ASN A 182 -17.98 13.48 12.23
C ASN A 182 -18.66 12.80 11.04
N PHE A 183 -18.09 12.88 9.85
CA PHE A 183 -18.72 12.35 8.63
C PHE A 183 -18.73 10.81 8.57
N ILE A 184 -17.73 10.16 9.19
CA ILE A 184 -17.71 8.70 9.39
C ILE A 184 -18.15 8.28 10.79
N GLN A 185 -18.29 9.24 11.71
CA GLN A 185 -18.64 9.02 13.13
C GLN A 185 -17.72 7.98 13.81
N GLN A 186 -16.42 8.10 13.55
CA GLN A 186 -15.34 7.25 14.04
C GLN A 186 -14.04 8.05 14.19
N GLY A 187 -13.05 7.48 14.87
CA GLY A 187 -11.65 7.90 14.80
C GLY A 187 -11.05 7.61 13.42
N SER A 188 -10.30 8.57 12.86
CA SER A 188 -9.67 8.42 11.54
C SER A 188 -8.71 7.22 11.48
N PHE A 189 -7.98 6.99 12.57
CA PHE A 189 -7.07 5.86 12.70
C PHE A 189 -7.81 4.54 12.81
N THR A 190 -8.78 4.42 13.72
CA THR A 190 -9.47 3.14 13.93
C THR A 190 -10.24 2.71 12.68
N TYR A 191 -10.89 3.66 12.00
CA TYR A 191 -11.52 3.39 10.70
C TYR A 191 -10.51 2.84 9.68
N ALA A 192 -9.39 3.55 9.47
CA ALA A 192 -8.35 3.12 8.53
C ALA A 192 -7.68 1.81 8.96
N LEU A 193 -7.53 1.55 10.26
CA LEU A 193 -6.95 0.32 10.77
C LEU A 193 -7.81 -0.90 10.42
N VAL A 194 -9.11 -0.81 10.65
CA VAL A 194 -10.05 -1.90 10.33
C VAL A 194 -10.20 -2.07 8.81
N GLU A 195 -10.20 -0.97 8.05
CA GLU A 195 -10.16 -1.01 6.57
C GLU A 195 -8.88 -1.70 6.07
N GLY A 196 -7.72 -1.32 6.62
CA GLY A 196 -6.42 -1.85 6.23
C GLY A 196 -6.19 -3.30 6.62
N LEU A 197 -6.62 -3.73 7.81
CA LEU A 197 -6.43 -5.11 8.29
C LEU A 197 -7.24 -6.14 7.48
N GLN A 198 -8.28 -5.71 6.76
CA GLN A 198 -9.01 -6.57 5.82
C GLN A 198 -8.25 -6.84 4.52
N ILE A 199 -7.23 -6.03 4.23
CA ILE A 199 -6.49 -6.03 2.98
C ILE A 199 -5.05 -6.47 3.19
N TYR A 200 -4.42 -6.02 4.29
CA TYR A 200 -3.01 -6.21 4.58
C TYR A 200 -2.85 -6.91 5.92
N THR A 201 -2.48 -8.17 5.87
CA THR A 201 -2.23 -8.93 7.10
C THR A 201 -0.81 -8.69 7.64
N LEU A 202 0.10 -8.12 6.82
CA LEU A 202 1.47 -7.82 7.22
C LEU A 202 1.66 -6.44 7.85
N PRO A 203 2.38 -6.35 8.99
CA PRO A 203 2.67 -5.08 9.67
C PRO A 203 3.27 -3.98 8.77
N ASN A 204 4.21 -4.28 7.86
CA ASN A 204 4.85 -3.29 7.00
C ASN A 204 3.91 -2.71 5.93
N GLN A 205 3.12 -3.57 5.29
CA GLN A 205 2.12 -3.17 4.29
C GLN A 205 1.01 -2.37 4.95
N LEU A 206 0.50 -2.86 6.09
CA LEU A 206 -0.48 -2.15 6.91
C LEU A 206 0.05 -0.79 7.35
N ALA A 207 1.29 -0.70 7.84
CA ALA A 207 1.90 0.58 8.22
C ALA A 207 1.98 1.56 7.04
N SER A 208 2.35 1.08 5.85
CA SER A 208 2.44 1.90 4.64
C SER A 208 1.06 2.38 4.17
N TYR A 209 0.03 1.55 4.33
CA TYR A 209 -1.35 1.92 4.09
C TYR A 209 -1.83 2.99 5.08
N LEU A 210 -1.68 2.75 6.38
CA LEU A 210 -2.14 3.65 7.43
C LEU A 210 -1.48 5.04 7.37
N ARG A 211 -0.19 5.11 7.04
CA ARG A 211 0.55 6.37 6.85
C ARG A 211 0.02 7.22 5.70
N ARG A 212 -0.71 6.63 4.75
CA ARG A 212 -1.37 7.37 3.66
C ARG A 212 -2.83 7.65 3.99
N ARG A 213 -3.56 6.62 4.46
CA ARG A 213 -5.01 6.66 4.65
C ARG A 213 -5.46 7.57 5.79
N VAL A 214 -4.74 7.58 6.91
CA VAL A 214 -5.13 8.41 8.07
C VAL A 214 -5.00 9.92 7.79
N PRO A 215 -3.89 10.42 7.23
CA PRO A 215 -3.81 11.82 6.78
C PRO A 215 -4.85 12.21 5.73
N GLU A 216 -5.22 11.28 4.84
CA GLU A 216 -6.27 11.48 3.84
C GLU A 216 -7.65 11.71 4.49
N LEU A 217 -8.06 10.81 5.39
CA LEU A 217 -9.33 10.92 6.13
C LEU A 217 -9.39 12.20 6.96
N ASN A 218 -8.28 12.57 7.61
CA ASN A 218 -8.19 13.80 8.38
C ASN A 218 -8.44 15.03 7.51
N ARG A 219 -7.80 15.11 6.33
CA ARG A 219 -8.02 16.22 5.39
C ARG A 219 -9.49 16.33 4.97
N THR A 220 -10.12 15.20 4.64
CA THR A 220 -11.54 15.16 4.27
C THR A 220 -12.46 15.63 5.40
N GLY A 221 -12.13 15.30 6.65
CA GLY A 221 -12.88 15.76 7.82
C GLY A 221 -12.50 17.13 8.38
N GLY A 222 -11.67 17.90 7.68
CA GLY A 222 -11.25 19.24 8.12
C GLY A 222 -10.31 19.23 9.34
N LYS A 223 -9.58 18.14 9.57
CA LYS A 223 -8.57 18.00 10.63
C LYS A 223 -7.15 18.18 10.07
N PRO A 224 -6.14 18.49 10.91
CA PRO A 224 -4.75 18.49 10.49
C PRO A 224 -4.32 17.14 9.91
N ASP A 225 -3.53 17.17 8.85
CA ASP A 225 -2.99 15.97 8.19
C ASP A 225 -1.88 15.28 9.00
N ARG A 226 -1.35 15.95 10.03
CA ARG A 226 -0.29 15.45 10.90
C ARG A 226 -0.80 14.44 11.92
N GLN A 227 -1.09 13.25 11.43
CA GLN A 227 -1.34 12.03 12.19
C GLN A 227 -0.72 10.85 11.44
N THR A 228 0.36 10.30 11.98
CA THR A 228 1.21 9.29 11.35
C THR A 228 1.16 8.02 12.19
N PRO A 229 0.34 7.03 11.83
CA PRO A 229 0.30 5.77 12.56
C PRO A 229 1.63 5.03 12.55
N ILE A 230 1.92 4.31 13.63
CA ILE A 230 3.17 3.58 13.82
C ILE A 230 2.89 2.15 14.27
N ILE A 231 3.54 1.20 13.61
CA ILE A 231 3.57 -0.20 14.02
C ILE A 231 5.00 -0.55 14.43
N GLN A 232 5.17 -1.18 15.59
CA GLN A 232 6.47 -1.55 16.16
C GLN A 232 6.43 -2.97 16.74
N SER A 233 7.47 -3.75 16.45
CA SER A 233 7.68 -5.13 16.90
C SER A 233 9.17 -5.41 17.16
N GLU A 234 9.53 -6.57 17.74
CA GLU A 234 10.91 -6.95 18.05
C GLU A 234 11.63 -7.54 16.82
N ILE A 235 12.43 -6.70 16.13
CA ILE A 235 13.42 -7.08 15.08
C ILE A 235 12.77 -7.54 13.76
N ASP A 236 13.53 -7.41 12.65
CA ASP A 236 13.22 -7.74 11.25
C ASP A 236 12.42 -9.02 10.97
N ARG A 237 12.15 -9.93 11.92
CA ARG A 237 11.33 -11.13 11.67
C ARG A 237 9.84 -10.93 11.98
N GLU A 238 9.50 -10.15 13.00
CA GLU A 238 8.10 -9.94 13.42
C GLU A 238 7.38 -8.91 12.52
N VAL A 239 8.11 -8.10 11.76
CA VAL A 239 7.55 -7.17 10.75
C VAL A 239 6.82 -7.92 9.63
N TYR A 240 7.17 -9.18 9.42
CA TYR A 240 6.65 -9.99 8.33
C TYR A 240 5.79 -11.14 8.83
N GLN A 241 5.55 -11.25 10.13
CA GLN A 241 4.56 -12.18 10.65
C GLN A 241 3.19 -11.56 10.48
N SER A 242 2.27 -12.30 9.86
CA SER A 242 0.89 -11.85 9.70
C SER A 242 0.26 -11.60 11.08
N LEU A 243 -0.39 -10.44 11.24
CA LEU A 243 -1.19 -10.12 12.42
C LEU A 243 -2.46 -10.99 12.49
N LEU A 244 -2.88 -11.53 11.36
CA LEU A 244 -4.12 -12.28 11.17
C LEU A 244 -3.84 -13.54 10.32
N PRO A 245 -3.12 -14.55 10.87
CA PRO A 245 -2.69 -15.73 10.12
C PRO A 245 -3.83 -16.54 9.49
N GLU A 246 -5.03 -16.50 10.05
CA GLU A 246 -6.22 -17.14 9.49
C GLU A 246 -6.77 -16.42 8.25
N CYS A 247 -6.45 -15.13 8.12
CA CYS A 247 -6.83 -14.29 6.99
C CYS A 247 -5.76 -14.26 5.90
N VAL A 248 -4.62 -14.93 6.09
CA VAL A 248 -3.52 -15.02 5.11
C VAL A 248 -4.04 -15.67 3.83
N THR A 249 -4.03 -14.89 2.75
CA THR A 249 -4.42 -15.32 1.41
C THR A 249 -3.22 -15.91 0.65
N GLU A 250 -3.47 -16.49 -0.52
CA GLU A 250 -2.38 -16.88 -1.42
C GLU A 250 -1.55 -15.67 -1.89
N GLU A 251 -2.14 -14.48 -1.98
CA GLU A 251 -1.39 -13.25 -2.29
C GLU A 251 -0.41 -12.86 -1.18
N ASP A 252 -0.81 -12.98 0.09
CA ASP A 252 0.08 -12.74 1.23
C ASP A 252 1.28 -13.72 1.22
N ILE A 253 1.02 -14.98 0.87
CA ILE A 253 2.07 -16.00 0.72
C ILE A 253 3.00 -15.63 -0.43
N ASN A 254 2.47 -15.20 -1.58
CA ASN A 254 3.28 -14.73 -2.71
C ASN A 254 4.13 -13.50 -2.35
N ALA A 255 3.57 -12.54 -1.62
CA ALA A 255 4.32 -11.41 -1.10
C ALA A 255 5.45 -11.85 -0.16
N TRP A 256 5.25 -12.89 0.66
CA TRP A 256 6.32 -13.49 1.47
C TRP A 256 7.42 -14.11 0.62
N ARG A 257 7.07 -14.86 -0.44
CA ARG A 257 8.06 -15.45 -1.36
C ARG A 257 8.92 -14.36 -1.98
N GLU A 258 8.30 -13.29 -2.47
CA GLU A 258 9.00 -12.17 -3.11
C GLU A 258 9.90 -11.41 -2.14
N LEU A 259 9.40 -11.08 -0.95
CA LEU A 259 10.21 -10.46 0.10
C LEU A 259 11.35 -11.38 0.56
N ALA A 260 11.15 -12.70 0.57
CA ALA A 260 12.17 -13.66 0.98
C ALA A 260 13.31 -13.70 -0.03
N HIS A 261 12.99 -13.62 -1.32
CA HIS A 261 13.98 -13.49 -2.40
C HIS A 261 14.71 -12.15 -2.34
N GLN A 262 13.98 -11.04 -2.14
CA GLN A 262 14.59 -9.72 -1.99
C GLN A 262 15.54 -9.68 -0.81
N ALA A 263 15.13 -10.18 0.35
CA ALA A 263 15.97 -10.26 1.54
C ALA A 263 17.23 -11.11 1.31
N LYS A 264 17.17 -12.16 0.49
CA LYS A 264 18.34 -12.95 0.09
C LYS A 264 19.30 -12.10 -0.77
N ARG A 265 18.78 -11.37 -1.77
CA ARG A 265 19.57 -10.46 -2.63
C ARG A 265 20.25 -9.36 -1.82
N ASP A 266 19.54 -8.80 -0.84
CA ASP A 266 20.03 -7.76 0.07
C ASP A 266 21.00 -8.29 1.14
N LYS A 267 21.40 -9.56 1.04
CA LYS A 267 22.30 -10.25 1.98
C LYS A 267 21.78 -10.23 3.42
N ASN A 268 20.46 -10.34 3.59
CA ASN A 268 19.78 -10.53 4.86
C ASN A 268 19.21 -11.97 4.99
N PRO A 269 20.08 -12.99 5.19
CA PRO A 269 19.66 -14.40 5.22
C PRO A 269 18.83 -14.75 6.46
N ALA A 270 18.87 -13.91 7.50
CA ALA A 270 18.05 -14.09 8.70
C ALA A 270 16.58 -13.74 8.44
N LEU A 271 16.33 -12.70 7.64
CA LEU A 271 15.01 -12.29 7.18
C LEU A 271 14.46 -13.27 6.13
N SER A 272 15.26 -13.56 5.08
CA SER A 272 14.87 -14.50 4.03
C SER A 272 14.43 -15.86 4.60
N ARG A 273 15.21 -16.41 5.54
CA ARG A 273 14.85 -17.66 6.25
C ARG A 273 13.57 -17.53 7.07
N GLY A 274 13.31 -16.37 7.66
CA GLY A 274 12.09 -16.13 8.45
C GLY A 274 10.85 -16.18 7.57
N LEU A 275 10.89 -15.49 6.43
CA LEU A 275 9.80 -15.45 5.46
C LEU A 275 9.53 -16.83 4.84
N TRP A 276 10.57 -17.56 4.42
CA TRP A 276 10.39 -18.91 3.88
C TRP A 276 9.80 -19.90 4.91
N LYS A 277 10.10 -19.74 6.19
CA LYS A 277 9.47 -20.54 7.24
C LYS A 277 7.98 -20.26 7.36
N GLN A 278 7.54 -19.01 7.21
CA GLN A 278 6.12 -18.69 7.23
C GLN A 278 5.38 -19.26 6.03
N VAL A 279 6.03 -19.24 4.84
CA VAL A 279 5.51 -19.93 3.66
C VAL A 279 5.33 -21.43 3.93
N ILE A 280 6.33 -22.12 4.50
CA ILE A 280 6.22 -23.56 4.85
C ILE A 280 5.17 -23.81 5.94
N GLU A 281 5.07 -22.95 6.95
CA GLU A 281 4.06 -23.10 8.00
C GLU A 281 2.64 -23.08 7.43
N ARG A 282 2.41 -22.31 6.35
CA ARG A 282 1.11 -22.21 5.69
C ARG A 282 0.91 -23.22 4.56
N LEU A 283 1.97 -23.51 3.81
CA LEU A 283 2.04 -24.47 2.71
C LEU A 283 3.21 -25.45 2.96
N PRO A 284 2.99 -26.50 3.77
CA PRO A 284 4.07 -27.44 4.13
C PRO A 284 4.72 -28.15 2.94
N ASP A 285 4.00 -28.22 1.81
CA ASP A 285 4.43 -28.87 0.58
C ASP A 285 5.05 -27.91 -0.45
N ASP A 286 5.27 -26.64 -0.08
CA ASP A 286 5.92 -25.66 -0.94
C ASP A 286 7.39 -26.03 -1.23
N GLU A 287 7.63 -26.56 -2.42
CA GLU A 287 8.96 -27.02 -2.85
C GLU A 287 9.96 -25.87 -3.00
N GLU A 288 9.51 -24.67 -3.39
CA GLU A 288 10.38 -23.51 -3.51
C GLU A 288 10.91 -23.09 -2.12
N ALA A 289 10.02 -23.00 -1.14
CA ALA A 289 10.37 -22.64 0.22
C ALA A 289 11.29 -23.69 0.87
N LYS A 290 11.03 -24.98 0.63
CA LYS A 290 11.90 -26.09 1.10
C LYS A 290 13.31 -25.96 0.52
N LEU A 291 13.43 -25.77 -0.79
CA LEU A 291 14.71 -25.63 -1.48
C LEU A 291 15.47 -24.39 -1.00
N ALA A 292 14.79 -23.24 -0.88
CA ALA A 292 15.39 -21.99 -0.43
C ALA A 292 15.93 -22.09 1.00
N LEU A 293 15.22 -22.79 1.91
CA LEU A 293 15.69 -23.02 3.28
C LEU A 293 16.92 -23.93 3.32
N VAL A 294 16.95 -25.00 2.51
CA VAL A 294 18.13 -25.89 2.38
C VAL A 294 19.34 -25.12 1.89
N GLU A 295 19.16 -24.25 0.89
CA GLU A 295 20.22 -23.42 0.33
C GLU A 295 20.79 -22.45 1.38
N LEU A 296 19.91 -21.72 2.08
CA LEU A 296 20.29 -20.80 3.16
C LEU A 296 21.01 -21.49 4.33
N ASP A 297 20.69 -22.76 4.60
CA ASP A 297 21.36 -23.56 5.63
C ASP A 297 22.69 -24.16 5.16
N SER A 298 22.87 -24.34 3.84
CA SER A 298 24.14 -24.76 3.24
C SER A 298 25.18 -23.63 3.21
N GLU A 299 24.75 -22.38 2.98
CA GLU A 299 25.62 -21.19 3.00
C GLU A 299 26.21 -20.90 4.40
N ASN A 300 25.49 -21.27 5.47
CA ASN A 300 25.97 -21.15 6.86
C ASN A 300 26.98 -22.25 7.27
N LYS A 301 27.17 -23.30 6.46
CA LYS A 301 28.09 -24.41 6.76
C LYS A 301 29.48 -24.28 6.13
N ILE A 302 29.79 -23.19 5.43
CA ILE A 302 31.15 -22.93 4.94
C ILE A 302 31.94 -22.22 6.06
N PRO A 303 32.90 -22.87 6.74
CA PRO A 303 33.69 -22.19 7.75
C PRO A 303 34.60 -21.16 7.07
N ARG A 304 34.44 -19.88 7.42
CA ARG A 304 35.41 -18.84 7.11
C ARG A 304 36.70 -19.13 7.88
N ARG A 305 37.72 -19.69 7.21
CA ARG A 305 39.12 -19.56 7.62
C ARG A 305 39.99 -19.15 6.44
N PRO A 306 40.99 -18.26 6.66
CA PRO A 306 41.74 -17.64 5.60
C PRO A 306 42.81 -18.61 5.10
N PHE A 307 42.90 -18.81 3.79
CA PHE A 307 44.06 -19.50 3.21
C PHE A 307 44.61 -18.71 2.03
N LEU A 308 45.66 -17.95 2.34
CA LEU A 308 46.62 -17.49 1.37
C LEU A 308 47.62 -18.63 1.12
N LYS A 309 47.98 -18.83 -0.16
CA LYS A 309 49.15 -19.55 -0.71
C LYS A 309 48.91 -20.99 -1.23
N TRP A 310 49.52 -21.21 -2.41
CA TRP A 310 49.53 -22.37 -3.32
C TRP A 310 48.35 -22.35 -4.31
N LEU A 311 48.51 -22.02 -5.59
CA LEU A 311 49.52 -22.53 -6.52
C LEU A 311 49.88 -21.49 -7.60
N ALA A 312 51.17 -21.18 -7.72
CA ALA A 312 51.78 -20.67 -8.94
C ALA A 312 52.42 -21.86 -9.67
N LEU A 313 52.11 -22.02 -10.97
CA LEU A 313 52.79 -22.74 -12.07
C LEU A 313 51.67 -23.15 -13.05
N PHE A 314 51.52 -22.61 -14.25
CA PHE A 314 52.48 -22.61 -15.36
C PHE A 314 52.20 -21.48 -16.38
N LEU A 315 53.30 -20.87 -16.85
CA LEU A 315 53.56 -20.22 -18.17
C LEU A 315 52.81 -18.90 -18.49
N ALA A 316 53.42 -17.71 -18.34
CA ALA A 316 54.53 -17.10 -19.09
C ALA A 316 54.21 -16.71 -20.55
N LEU A 317 53.89 -15.42 -20.79
CA LEU A 317 54.66 -14.46 -21.61
C LEU A 317 53.91 -13.09 -21.72
N PRO A 318 54.61 -11.98 -22.04
CA PRO A 318 54.36 -10.64 -21.50
C PRO A 318 54.03 -9.56 -22.55
N GLY A 319 53.48 -8.43 -22.11
CA GLY A 319 53.38 -7.20 -22.92
C GLY A 319 52.82 -6.03 -22.11
N VAL A 320 53.68 -5.26 -21.42
CA VAL A 320 54.09 -3.88 -21.80
C VAL A 320 53.33 -2.78 -21.03
N VAL A 321 54.04 -2.29 -20.00
CA VAL A 321 54.42 -0.88 -19.74
C VAL A 321 53.34 0.14 -19.35
N LEU A 322 53.35 0.45 -18.04
CA LEU A 322 53.61 1.76 -17.43
C LEU A 322 53.05 3.03 -18.10
N LEU A 323 52.13 3.72 -17.41
CA LEU A 323 52.26 5.16 -17.22
C LEU A 323 51.73 5.59 -15.85
N THR A 324 52.66 5.96 -14.97
CA THR A 324 52.44 6.65 -13.69
C THR A 324 52.57 8.16 -13.88
N ARG A 325 51.68 8.94 -13.24
CA ARG A 325 51.96 10.12 -12.38
C ARG A 325 50.63 10.87 -12.12
N LEU A 326 50.03 10.86 -10.93
CA LEU A 326 50.34 11.65 -9.71
C LEU A 326 50.45 13.16 -9.95
N ILE A 327 49.37 13.89 -9.66
CA ILE A 327 49.43 15.22 -9.01
C ILE A 327 48.38 15.26 -7.88
N ARG A 328 48.85 15.80 -6.76
CA ARG A 328 48.31 15.85 -5.41
C ARG A 328 47.63 17.21 -5.18
N SER A 329 46.50 17.17 -4.46
CA SER A 329 45.86 18.21 -3.63
C SER A 329 45.68 19.62 -4.19
N GLN A 330 44.48 20.18 -4.04
CA GLN A 330 44.26 21.30 -3.12
C GLN A 330 42.84 21.26 -2.56
N SER A 331 42.77 21.54 -1.26
CA SER A 331 41.62 21.89 -0.45
C SER A 331 41.08 23.27 -0.86
N GLU A 332 39.78 23.40 -1.04
CA GLU A 332 39.12 24.71 -1.00
C GLU A 332 38.03 24.75 0.08
N THR A 333 38.05 25.87 0.76
CA THR A 333 37.35 26.29 1.97
C THR A 333 35.86 26.50 1.72
N VAL A 334 35.02 26.02 2.64
CA VAL A 334 33.59 26.34 2.72
C VAL A 334 33.42 27.73 3.35
N PRO A 335 32.73 28.69 2.71
CA PRO A 335 32.23 29.87 3.40
C PRO A 335 30.80 29.66 3.92
N SER A 336 30.69 29.74 5.24
CA SER A 336 29.68 30.47 6.03
C SER A 336 28.39 30.92 5.32
N THR A 337 27.29 30.27 5.70
CA THR A 337 25.94 30.79 5.99
C THR A 337 25.52 32.15 5.44
N ASN A 338 24.49 32.14 4.59
CA ASN A 338 23.48 33.20 4.51
C ASN A 338 22.08 32.59 4.66
N PRO A 339 21.13 33.30 5.30
CA PRO A 339 19.85 32.77 5.72
C PRO A 339 18.92 32.48 4.53
N VAL A 340 18.23 31.34 4.60
CA VAL A 340 17.13 30.97 3.70
C VAL A 340 16.03 32.02 3.82
N PRO A 341 15.62 32.71 2.74
CA PRO A 341 14.48 33.60 2.81
C PRO A 341 13.22 32.76 3.06
N SER A 342 12.44 33.19 4.04
CA SER A 342 11.13 32.64 4.38
C SER A 342 10.26 32.52 3.13
N SER A 343 9.99 31.29 2.70
CA SER A 343 8.97 31.04 1.70
C SER A 343 7.61 31.30 2.33
N THR A 344 7.04 32.46 2.01
CA THR A 344 5.60 32.70 2.09
C THR A 344 4.87 31.51 1.48
N PRO A 345 3.79 30.97 2.08
CA PRO A 345 2.97 29.96 1.42
C PRO A 345 2.48 30.56 0.11
N GLN A 346 2.91 29.97 -1.02
CA GLN A 346 2.29 30.33 -2.30
C GLN A 346 0.81 29.93 -2.23
N PRO A 347 -0.11 30.79 -2.72
CA PRO A 347 -1.54 30.49 -2.71
C PRO A 347 -1.81 29.18 -3.44
N ASP A 348 -2.77 28.42 -2.92
CA ASP A 348 -3.20 27.13 -3.45
C ASP A 348 -3.41 27.21 -4.97
N VAL A 349 -2.50 26.59 -5.73
CA VAL A 349 -2.70 26.39 -7.16
C VAL A 349 -3.84 25.41 -7.30
N GLU A 350 -4.99 25.93 -7.72
CA GLU A 350 -6.23 25.19 -7.97
C GLU A 350 -5.94 23.97 -8.86
N PHE A 351 -6.57 22.83 -8.54
CA PHE A 351 -6.47 21.64 -9.39
C PHE A 351 -7.17 21.92 -10.70
N THR A 352 -6.42 21.94 -11.80
CA THR A 352 -6.98 22.12 -13.13
C THR A 352 -6.33 21.09 -14.07
N PRO A 353 -7.06 20.03 -14.45
CA PRO A 353 -6.63 19.16 -15.54
C PRO A 353 -6.33 19.98 -16.79
N VAL A 354 -5.37 19.53 -17.59
CA VAL A 354 -5.12 20.10 -18.90
C VAL A 354 -6.36 19.85 -19.76
N SER A 355 -7.11 20.91 -20.06
CA SER A 355 -8.27 20.79 -20.93
C SER A 355 -7.84 20.41 -22.35
N VAL A 356 -8.62 19.53 -22.96
CA VAL A 356 -8.59 19.20 -24.38
C VAL A 356 -10.01 19.32 -24.95
N SER A 357 -10.13 19.49 -26.27
CA SER A 357 -11.45 19.48 -26.91
C SER A 357 -12.14 18.13 -26.74
N ARG A 358 -13.47 18.14 -26.63
CA ARG A 358 -14.27 16.92 -26.57
C ARG A 358 -14.02 16.11 -27.85
N PRO A 359 -13.84 14.78 -27.76
CA PRO A 359 -13.66 13.93 -28.94
C PRO A 359 -14.88 13.99 -29.86
N GLU A 360 -14.63 14.08 -31.16
CA GLU A 360 -15.66 14.06 -32.19
C GLU A 360 -15.75 12.67 -32.80
N TYR A 361 -16.95 12.09 -32.75
CA TYR A 361 -17.25 10.76 -33.27
C TYR A 361 -17.93 10.92 -34.62
N THR A 362 -17.31 10.40 -35.67
CA THR A 362 -17.92 10.38 -37.00
C THR A 362 -18.51 9.00 -37.28
N GLN A 363 -19.66 9.00 -37.97
CA GLN A 363 -20.46 7.80 -38.28
C GLN A 363 -19.62 6.70 -38.95
N PRO A 364 -19.99 5.41 -38.78
CA PRO A 364 -19.32 4.30 -39.43
C PRO A 364 -19.31 4.50 -40.95
N VAL A 365 -18.10 4.53 -41.54
CA VAL A 365 -17.96 4.59 -43.00
C VAL A 365 -18.25 3.20 -43.57
N GLY A 366 -19.50 2.93 -43.96
CA GLY A 366 -19.89 1.66 -44.61
C GLY A 366 -19.64 0.39 -43.77
N THR A 367 -19.53 -0.77 -44.43
CA THR A 367 -19.53 -2.15 -43.88
C THR A 367 -18.36 -2.54 -42.96
N GLY A 368 -17.62 -1.57 -42.41
CA GLY A 368 -16.51 -1.82 -41.49
C GLY A 368 -16.99 -2.28 -40.12
N THR A 369 -16.98 -3.60 -39.89
CA THR A 369 -17.24 -4.18 -38.57
C THR A 369 -16.01 -4.88 -38.03
N ALA A 370 -15.76 -4.77 -36.72
CA ALA A 370 -14.77 -5.58 -36.02
C ALA A 370 -15.49 -6.45 -34.99
N GLY A 371 -15.39 -7.78 -35.13
CA GLY A 371 -16.16 -8.71 -34.29
C GLY A 371 -17.67 -8.51 -34.38
N GLY A 372 -18.20 -8.00 -35.50
CA GLY A 372 -19.62 -7.69 -35.66
C GLY A 372 -20.08 -6.39 -34.99
N LEU A 373 -19.19 -5.60 -34.39
CA LEU A 373 -19.49 -4.25 -33.90
C LEU A 373 -19.15 -3.19 -34.97
N PRO A 374 -19.96 -2.13 -35.15
CA PRO A 374 -19.64 -1.03 -36.03
C PRO A 374 -18.36 -0.32 -35.60
N LEU A 375 -17.49 -0.03 -36.58
CA LEU A 375 -16.27 0.71 -36.36
C LEU A 375 -16.51 2.22 -36.51
N TRP A 376 -16.11 2.99 -35.51
CA TRP A 376 -16.27 4.45 -35.48
C TRP A 376 -14.90 5.12 -35.62
N ASN A 377 -14.83 6.21 -36.39
CA ASN A 377 -13.64 7.07 -36.38
C ASN A 377 -13.84 8.14 -35.31
N VAL A 378 -12.81 8.34 -34.49
CA VAL A 378 -12.80 9.33 -33.41
C VAL A 378 -11.62 10.25 -33.61
N GLU A 379 -11.88 11.54 -33.63
CA GLU A 379 -10.86 12.58 -33.61
C GLU A 379 -10.80 13.22 -32.22
N PHE A 380 -9.59 13.40 -31.68
CA PHE A 380 -9.36 13.94 -30.35
C PHE A 380 -8.07 14.75 -30.31
N GLN A 381 -8.00 15.69 -29.38
CA GLN A 381 -6.83 16.53 -29.19
C GLN A 381 -5.83 15.88 -28.22
N THR A 382 -4.56 15.90 -28.59
CA THR A 382 -3.42 15.44 -27.78
C THR A 382 -2.54 16.63 -27.38
N VAL A 383 -1.66 16.42 -26.40
CA VAL A 383 -0.78 17.47 -25.87
C VAL A 383 0.66 16.99 -25.77
N THR A 384 1.61 17.91 -25.95
CA THR A 384 3.03 17.69 -25.67
C THR A 384 3.52 18.75 -24.71
N VAL A 385 4.38 18.36 -23.76
CA VAL A 385 4.93 19.25 -22.74
C VAL A 385 6.45 19.42 -22.86
N ASP A 386 6.95 20.55 -22.35
CA ASP A 386 8.37 20.79 -22.13
C ASP A 386 8.89 20.07 -20.86
N GLU A 387 10.18 20.23 -20.54
CA GLU A 387 10.84 19.64 -19.37
C GLU A 387 10.33 20.16 -18.02
N LEU A 388 9.54 21.26 -18.02
CA LEU A 388 8.89 21.82 -16.85
C LEU A 388 7.42 21.36 -16.72
N GLY A 389 6.92 20.61 -17.69
CA GLY A 389 5.55 20.09 -17.72
C GLY A 389 4.52 21.10 -18.26
N ASN A 390 4.97 22.19 -18.91
CA ASN A 390 4.08 23.15 -19.56
C ASN A 390 3.69 22.65 -20.95
N VAL A 391 2.42 22.82 -21.33
CA VAL A 391 1.94 22.45 -22.67
C VAL A 391 2.57 23.37 -23.72
N VAL A 392 3.38 22.79 -24.61
CA VAL A 392 4.03 23.49 -25.72
C VAL A 392 3.40 23.20 -27.07
N LYS A 393 2.64 22.12 -27.18
CA LYS A 393 1.96 21.73 -28.42
C LYS A 393 0.60 21.09 -28.15
N ARG A 394 -0.36 21.38 -29.02
CA ARG A 394 -1.66 20.70 -29.11
C ARG A 394 -1.89 20.28 -30.55
N ASP A 395 -2.14 19.00 -30.77
CA ASP A 395 -2.41 18.43 -32.08
C ASP A 395 -3.72 17.66 -32.06
N PHE A 396 -4.21 17.29 -33.24
CA PHE A 396 -5.31 16.33 -33.38
C PHE A 396 -4.75 14.97 -33.80
N SER A 397 -5.30 13.93 -33.20
CA SER A 397 -5.06 12.54 -33.55
C SER A 397 -6.38 11.85 -33.83
N GLN A 398 -6.32 10.79 -34.62
CA GLN A 398 -7.48 10.00 -34.99
C GLN A 398 -7.24 8.54 -34.63
N SER A 399 -8.29 7.89 -34.13
CA SER A 399 -8.30 6.46 -33.88
C SER A 399 -9.62 5.84 -34.36
N GLN A 400 -9.64 4.51 -34.40
CA GLN A 400 -10.85 3.76 -34.65
C GLN A 400 -11.26 3.06 -33.38
N ILE A 401 -12.56 3.06 -33.06
CA ILE A 401 -13.08 2.39 -31.86
C ILE A 401 -14.26 1.48 -32.21
N VAL A 402 -14.52 0.54 -31.31
CA VAL A 402 -15.81 -0.15 -31.22
C VAL A 402 -16.46 0.19 -29.88
N LYS A 403 -17.79 0.12 -29.83
CA LYS A 403 -18.57 0.28 -28.59
C LYS A 403 -19.33 -1.01 -28.32
N GLU A 404 -18.94 -1.72 -27.26
CA GLU A 404 -19.66 -2.90 -26.79
C GLU A 404 -20.76 -2.49 -25.83
N ASN A 405 -21.97 -3.00 -26.02
CA ASN A 405 -23.12 -2.67 -25.17
C ASN A 405 -23.22 -3.66 -24.01
N LEU A 406 -23.11 -3.18 -22.78
CA LEU A 406 -23.16 -4.02 -21.57
C LEU A 406 -24.57 -4.12 -20.96
N GLY A 407 -25.54 -3.37 -21.50
CA GLY A 407 -26.90 -3.21 -20.95
C GLY A 407 -27.10 -1.84 -20.29
N ASP A 408 -28.36 -1.44 -20.10
CA ASP A 408 -28.76 -0.25 -19.33
C ASP A 408 -28.06 1.07 -19.73
N GLY A 409 -27.69 1.20 -21.01
CA GLY A 409 -26.98 2.38 -21.54
C GLY A 409 -25.49 2.44 -21.19
N ILE A 410 -24.93 1.38 -20.60
CA ILE A 410 -23.51 1.25 -20.27
C ILE A 410 -22.76 0.66 -21.46
N PHE A 411 -21.69 1.34 -21.89
CA PHE A 411 -20.85 0.92 -23.00
C PHE A 411 -19.39 0.76 -22.59
N LEU A 412 -18.73 -0.23 -23.18
CA LEU A 412 -17.28 -0.38 -23.16
C LEU A 412 -16.71 0.07 -24.52
N GLU A 413 -16.06 1.24 -24.54
CA GLU A 413 -15.36 1.73 -25.72
C GLU A 413 -13.97 1.09 -25.80
N MET A 414 -13.68 0.42 -26.91
CA MET A 414 -12.40 -0.23 -27.16
C MET A 414 -11.70 0.43 -28.35
N VAL A 415 -10.47 0.87 -28.14
CA VAL A 415 -9.62 1.55 -29.13
C VAL A 415 -8.83 0.53 -29.93
N LYS A 416 -8.83 0.67 -31.25
CA LYS A 416 -8.04 -0.15 -32.17
C LYS A 416 -6.58 0.28 -32.12
N ILE A 417 -5.71 -0.66 -31.82
CA ILE A 417 -4.26 -0.53 -31.90
C ILE A 417 -3.79 -1.31 -33.14
N SER A 418 -3.16 -0.63 -34.10
CA SER A 418 -2.75 -1.25 -35.37
C SER A 418 -1.60 -2.25 -35.25
N GLY A 419 -0.97 -2.38 -34.08
CA GLY A 419 0.24 -3.17 -33.88
C GLY A 419 1.46 -2.58 -34.61
N GLY A 420 2.64 -3.11 -34.30
CA GLY A 420 3.90 -2.65 -34.85
C GLY A 420 5.10 -3.15 -34.05
N THR A 421 6.29 -2.70 -34.43
CA THR A 421 7.52 -2.97 -33.68
C THR A 421 7.93 -1.74 -32.89
N PHE A 422 8.36 -1.93 -31.63
CA PHE A 422 8.85 -0.85 -30.76
C PHE A 422 9.96 -1.34 -29.84
N GLU A 423 10.67 -0.38 -29.23
CA GLU A 423 11.60 -0.64 -28.13
C GLU A 423 10.82 -0.61 -26.81
N MET A 424 10.77 -1.76 -26.15
CA MET A 424 10.14 -1.96 -24.84
C MET A 424 11.20 -1.87 -23.73
N GLY A 425 10.80 -1.42 -22.54
CA GLY A 425 11.67 -1.18 -21.39
C GLY A 425 12.18 0.27 -21.30
N SER A 426 12.96 0.57 -20.27
CA SER A 426 13.50 1.91 -20.04
C SER A 426 15.00 1.98 -20.39
N SER A 427 15.48 3.17 -20.77
CA SER A 427 16.92 3.34 -21.03
C SER A 427 17.70 3.46 -19.72
N LEU A 428 18.98 3.05 -19.71
CA LEU A 428 19.86 3.20 -18.52
C LEU A 428 20.01 4.65 -18.03
N GLU A 429 19.76 5.63 -18.89
CA GLU A 429 19.83 7.07 -18.59
C GLU A 429 18.49 7.63 -18.09
N GLU A 430 17.43 6.81 -18.10
CA GLU A 430 16.10 7.20 -17.67
C GLU A 430 16.03 7.33 -16.14
N LYS A 431 15.48 8.44 -15.64
CA LYS A 431 15.40 8.66 -14.20
C LYS A 431 14.39 7.70 -13.59
N GLY A 432 14.80 6.98 -12.55
CA GLY A 432 13.97 5.94 -11.93
C GLY A 432 14.12 4.56 -12.57
N HIS A 433 15.07 4.37 -13.49
CA HIS A 433 15.47 3.06 -13.97
C HIS A 433 15.99 2.19 -12.82
N GLU A 434 15.40 1.01 -12.64
CA GLU A 434 15.80 0.02 -11.65
C GLU A 434 16.64 -1.10 -12.26
N THR A 435 17.52 -1.72 -11.47
CA THR A 435 18.52 -2.68 -12.01
C THR A 435 17.93 -4.01 -12.49
N ASP A 436 16.71 -4.35 -12.09
CA ASP A 436 15.94 -5.50 -12.56
C ASP A 436 15.24 -5.25 -13.91
N GLU A 437 15.29 -4.02 -14.43
CA GLU A 437 14.87 -3.64 -15.79
C GLU A 437 15.94 -3.90 -16.86
N VAL A 438 17.08 -4.49 -16.48
CA VAL A 438 18.20 -4.77 -17.38
C VAL A 438 18.24 -6.26 -17.75
N THR A 439 18.17 -6.58 -19.05
CA THR A 439 18.43 -7.95 -19.55
C THR A 439 19.92 -8.18 -19.80
N SER A 440 20.30 -9.45 -19.97
CA SER A 440 21.59 -9.85 -20.52
C SER A 440 21.92 -9.21 -21.89
N GLN A 441 20.91 -8.68 -22.59
CA GLN A 441 20.99 -8.10 -23.93
C GLN A 441 20.88 -6.56 -23.93
N GLY A 442 20.70 -5.93 -22.76
CA GLY A 442 20.49 -4.48 -22.60
C GLY A 442 19.18 -4.13 -21.87
N SER A 443 18.95 -2.86 -21.58
CA SER A 443 17.72 -2.39 -20.90
C SER A 443 16.53 -2.18 -21.86
N LEU A 444 16.79 -2.08 -23.16
CA LEU A 444 15.78 -1.93 -24.20
C LEU A 444 15.72 -3.19 -25.08
N ARG A 445 14.52 -3.60 -25.46
CA ARG A 445 14.26 -4.78 -26.28
C ARG A 445 13.31 -4.45 -27.43
N THR A 446 13.67 -4.87 -28.64
CA THR A 446 12.77 -4.78 -29.79
C THR A 446 11.68 -5.85 -29.69
N VAL A 447 10.41 -5.42 -29.60
CA VAL A 447 9.22 -6.28 -29.54
C VAL A 447 8.25 -5.92 -30.65
N ARG A 448 7.65 -6.93 -31.28
CA ARG A 448 6.59 -6.76 -32.28
C ARG A 448 5.24 -7.16 -31.70
N VAL A 449 4.28 -6.25 -31.71
CA VAL A 449 2.91 -6.45 -31.23
C VAL A 449 1.96 -6.55 -32.43
N SER A 450 1.04 -7.52 -32.41
CA SER A 450 0.00 -7.67 -33.44
C SER A 450 -1.10 -6.61 -33.27
N PRO A 451 -2.01 -6.39 -34.24
CA PRO A 451 -3.16 -5.51 -34.02
C PRO A 451 -4.16 -6.09 -33.00
N TYR A 452 -4.71 -5.24 -32.12
CA TYR A 452 -5.71 -5.61 -31.11
C TYR A 452 -6.61 -4.42 -30.77
N PHE A 453 -7.62 -4.67 -29.94
CA PHE A 453 -8.44 -3.63 -29.32
C PHE A 453 -8.17 -3.61 -27.81
N ILE A 454 -8.10 -2.42 -27.20
CA ILE A 454 -7.91 -2.26 -25.76
C ILE A 454 -8.89 -1.23 -25.21
N GLY A 455 -9.27 -1.36 -23.94
CA GLY A 455 -10.19 -0.41 -23.29
C GLY A 455 -9.68 1.02 -23.40
N LYS A 456 -10.56 1.96 -23.77
CA LYS A 456 -10.23 3.39 -23.86
C LYS A 456 -9.79 3.98 -22.51
N PHE A 457 -10.31 3.42 -21.44
CA PHE A 457 -10.14 3.79 -20.04
C PHE A 457 -9.85 2.52 -19.22
N PRO A 458 -9.31 2.66 -17.99
CA PRO A 458 -9.48 1.63 -16.97
C PRO A 458 -10.97 1.26 -16.83
N VAL A 459 -11.26 -0.02 -16.54
CA VAL A 459 -12.65 -0.50 -16.41
C VAL A 459 -13.35 0.27 -15.30
N THR A 460 -14.50 0.87 -15.61
CA THR A 460 -15.25 1.65 -14.62
C THR A 460 -16.08 0.76 -13.69
N GLN A 461 -16.48 1.30 -12.54
CA GLN A 461 -17.35 0.60 -11.60
C GLN A 461 -18.70 0.19 -12.22
N ALA A 462 -19.30 1.07 -13.04
CA ALA A 462 -20.53 0.75 -13.76
C ALA A 462 -20.34 -0.40 -14.76
N GLN A 463 -19.24 -0.39 -15.52
CA GLN A 463 -18.91 -1.47 -16.46
C GLN A 463 -18.66 -2.79 -15.73
N TYR A 464 -17.88 -2.76 -14.65
CA TYR A 464 -17.60 -3.94 -13.84
C TYR A 464 -18.89 -4.55 -13.27
N LYS A 465 -19.75 -3.72 -12.68
CA LYS A 465 -21.05 -4.13 -12.14
C LYS A 465 -21.99 -4.68 -13.21
N ALA A 466 -22.02 -4.09 -14.41
CA ALA A 466 -22.86 -4.57 -15.53
C ALA A 466 -22.46 -5.97 -16.03
N VAL A 467 -21.19 -6.36 -15.83
CA VAL A 467 -20.66 -7.68 -16.23
C VAL A 467 -20.72 -8.68 -15.09
N MET A 468 -20.30 -8.27 -13.88
CA MET A 468 -20.09 -9.16 -12.73
C MET A 468 -21.25 -9.16 -11.72
N GLY A 469 -22.18 -8.21 -11.82
CA GLY A 469 -23.31 -8.07 -10.89
C GLY A 469 -22.97 -7.41 -9.54
N GLN A 470 -21.70 -7.14 -9.26
CA GLN A 470 -21.22 -6.56 -8.01
C GLN A 470 -20.17 -5.46 -8.26
N ASN A 471 -19.94 -4.61 -7.27
CA ASN A 471 -18.89 -3.60 -7.27
C ASN A 471 -17.99 -3.79 -6.03
N PRO A 472 -16.71 -4.18 -6.19
CA PRO A 472 -15.80 -4.39 -5.07
C PRO A 472 -15.16 -3.08 -4.54
N SER A 473 -15.37 -1.95 -5.22
CA SER A 473 -14.82 -0.66 -4.80
C SER A 473 -15.45 -0.15 -3.50
N LEU A 474 -14.62 0.35 -2.58
CA LEU A 474 -15.08 1.03 -1.35
C LEU A 474 -15.48 2.49 -1.61
N GLN A 475 -14.85 3.14 -2.58
CA GLN A 475 -15.25 4.48 -3.05
C GLN A 475 -16.21 4.33 -4.22
N GLU A 476 -17.46 4.75 -4.06
CA GLU A 476 -18.48 4.62 -5.10
C GLU A 476 -18.43 5.76 -6.13
N GLY A 477 -18.56 5.40 -7.40
CA GLY A 477 -18.80 6.33 -8.50
C GLY A 477 -18.80 5.60 -9.83
N ASP A 478 -19.88 5.72 -10.61
CA ASP A 478 -20.09 4.94 -11.83
C ASP A 478 -18.97 5.10 -12.87
N ASN A 479 -18.41 6.32 -12.97
CA ASN A 479 -17.31 6.67 -13.86
C ASN A 479 -15.92 6.59 -13.19
N LEU A 480 -15.83 6.20 -11.92
CA LEU A 480 -14.56 5.90 -11.30
C LEU A 480 -14.03 4.55 -11.80
N PRO A 481 -12.71 4.34 -11.86
CA PRO A 481 -12.16 3.02 -12.08
C PRO A 481 -12.60 2.06 -10.97
N VAL A 482 -12.77 0.79 -11.32
CA VAL A 482 -13.01 -0.26 -10.31
C VAL A 482 -11.73 -0.49 -9.49
N LEU A 483 -11.89 -0.60 -8.17
CA LEU A 483 -10.83 -0.81 -7.19
C LEU A 483 -11.03 -2.15 -6.49
N ASN A 484 -10.02 -2.61 -5.76
CA ASN A 484 -10.04 -3.89 -5.03
C ASN A 484 -10.26 -5.12 -5.94
N VAL A 485 -9.76 -5.02 -7.18
CA VAL A 485 -9.75 -6.09 -8.17
C VAL A 485 -8.34 -6.68 -8.22
N ASP A 486 -8.18 -7.88 -7.68
CA ASP A 486 -6.98 -8.70 -7.91
C ASP A 486 -6.96 -9.25 -9.35
N TRP A 487 -5.83 -9.85 -9.74
CA TRP A 487 -5.64 -10.38 -11.08
C TRP A 487 -6.70 -11.41 -11.49
N TYR A 488 -7.07 -12.32 -10.58
CA TYR A 488 -8.06 -13.37 -10.85
C TYR A 488 -9.45 -12.77 -11.10
N LYS A 489 -9.85 -11.77 -10.32
CA LYS A 489 -11.09 -11.02 -10.55
C LYS A 489 -11.06 -10.25 -11.88
N ALA A 490 -9.89 -9.75 -12.30
CA ALA A 490 -9.72 -9.09 -13.59
C ALA A 490 -9.88 -10.09 -14.76
N VAL A 491 -9.28 -11.28 -14.64
CA VAL A 491 -9.47 -12.37 -15.62
C VAL A 491 -10.92 -12.85 -15.63
N ALA A 492 -11.53 -13.07 -14.48
CA ALA A 492 -12.94 -13.49 -14.37
C ALA A 492 -13.88 -12.44 -14.97
N PHE A 493 -13.56 -11.15 -14.87
CA PHE A 493 -14.26 -10.09 -15.59
C PHE A 493 -14.13 -10.26 -17.11
N CYS A 494 -12.92 -10.45 -17.64
CA CYS A 494 -12.69 -10.70 -19.06
C CYS A 494 -13.43 -11.94 -19.56
N GLU A 495 -13.41 -13.04 -18.82
CA GLU A 495 -14.15 -14.27 -19.16
C GLU A 495 -15.66 -14.07 -19.13
N SER A 496 -16.17 -13.37 -18.12
CA SER A 496 -17.60 -13.08 -17.99
C SER A 496 -18.09 -12.13 -19.08
N LEU A 497 -17.29 -11.11 -19.40
CA LEU A 497 -17.53 -10.23 -20.54
C LEU A 497 -17.52 -11.01 -21.86
N SER A 498 -16.58 -11.95 -22.02
CA SER A 498 -16.51 -12.81 -23.20
C SER A 498 -17.75 -13.68 -23.35
N ARG A 499 -18.21 -14.31 -22.27
CA ARG A 499 -19.44 -15.10 -22.25
C ARG A 499 -20.67 -14.24 -22.55
N LYS A 500 -20.74 -13.03 -21.99
CA LYS A 500 -21.88 -12.11 -22.14
C LYS A 500 -22.03 -11.59 -23.57
N THR A 501 -20.91 -11.36 -24.27
CA THR A 501 -20.88 -10.71 -25.59
C THR A 501 -20.67 -11.67 -26.75
N GLY A 502 -20.14 -12.87 -26.48
CA GLY A 502 -19.73 -13.83 -27.50
C GLY A 502 -18.42 -13.48 -28.21
N ARG A 503 -17.64 -12.53 -27.69
CA ARG A 503 -16.32 -12.11 -28.22
C ARG A 503 -15.22 -12.43 -27.23
N THR A 504 -13.97 -12.50 -27.68
CA THR A 504 -12.84 -12.77 -26.79
C THR A 504 -12.34 -11.49 -26.14
N TYR A 505 -12.38 -11.45 -24.81
CA TYR A 505 -11.76 -10.42 -23.98
C TYR A 505 -10.72 -11.08 -23.07
N ARG A 506 -9.60 -10.38 -22.85
CA ARG A 506 -8.51 -10.77 -21.96
C ARG A 506 -7.78 -9.54 -21.44
N LEU A 507 -6.95 -9.71 -20.42
CA LEU A 507 -5.95 -8.71 -20.06
C LEU A 507 -4.94 -8.53 -21.19
N PRO A 508 -4.41 -7.32 -21.41
CA PRO A 508 -3.29 -7.10 -22.33
C PRO A 508 -2.05 -7.82 -21.82
N SER A 509 -1.12 -8.17 -22.70
CA SER A 509 0.25 -8.46 -22.25
C SER A 509 0.95 -7.17 -21.81
N GLU A 510 2.04 -7.26 -21.04
CA GLU A 510 2.89 -6.11 -20.71
C GLU A 510 3.41 -5.42 -21.97
N ALA A 511 3.78 -6.19 -22.99
CA ALA A 511 4.22 -5.67 -24.27
C ALA A 511 3.11 -4.91 -25.02
N GLU A 512 1.89 -5.42 -25.01
CA GLU A 512 0.72 -4.73 -25.57
C GLU A 512 0.38 -3.48 -24.76
N TRP A 513 0.44 -3.56 -23.44
CA TRP A 513 0.17 -2.42 -22.56
C TRP A 513 1.18 -1.30 -22.77
N GLU A 514 2.47 -1.60 -22.75
CA GLU A 514 3.53 -0.62 -22.93
C GLU A 514 3.50 -0.01 -24.35
N TYR A 515 3.28 -0.82 -25.38
CA TYR A 515 3.12 -0.33 -26.76
C TYR A 515 1.96 0.68 -26.84
N ALA A 516 0.83 0.35 -26.21
CA ALA A 516 -0.35 1.19 -26.20
C ALA A 516 -0.13 2.47 -25.39
N CYS A 517 0.53 2.38 -24.22
CA CYS A 517 0.83 3.49 -23.33
C CYS A 517 1.78 4.50 -24.00
N ARG A 518 2.89 4.02 -24.59
CA ARG A 518 3.87 4.87 -25.30
C ARG A 518 3.26 5.59 -26.50
N ALA A 519 2.33 4.96 -27.22
CA ALA A 519 1.66 5.54 -28.38
C ALA A 519 2.62 6.20 -29.38
N LYS A 520 3.67 5.46 -29.77
CA LYS A 520 4.77 5.84 -30.69
C LYS A 520 5.82 6.80 -30.13
N THR A 521 5.77 7.17 -28.85
CA THR A 521 6.88 7.91 -28.23
C THR A 521 7.99 6.98 -27.75
N THR A 522 9.20 7.51 -27.65
CA THR A 522 10.36 6.87 -26.99
C THR A 522 10.75 7.59 -25.70
N THR A 523 9.94 8.57 -25.28
CA THR A 523 10.10 9.30 -24.03
C THR A 523 9.49 8.54 -22.86
N PRO A 524 9.86 8.86 -21.60
CA PRO A 524 9.28 8.23 -20.41
C PRO A 524 7.74 8.31 -20.35
N PHE A 525 7.17 9.44 -20.80
CA PHE A 525 5.72 9.64 -20.85
C PHE A 525 5.27 9.88 -22.29
N CYS A 526 4.02 9.56 -22.61
CA CYS A 526 3.43 9.85 -23.92
C CYS A 526 3.26 11.35 -24.19
N PHE A 527 3.38 12.19 -23.16
CA PHE A 527 3.32 13.65 -23.26
C PHE A 527 4.69 14.31 -23.45
N GLY A 528 5.79 13.58 -23.23
CA GLY A 528 7.15 14.12 -23.28
C GLY A 528 8.08 13.52 -22.23
N ARG A 529 9.13 14.27 -21.85
CA ARG A 529 10.17 13.82 -20.90
C ARG A 529 9.78 13.94 -19.42
N THR A 530 8.64 14.56 -19.13
CA THR A 530 8.15 14.83 -17.78
C THR A 530 6.61 14.75 -17.75
N LEU A 531 6.01 14.77 -16.55
CA LEU A 531 4.58 14.61 -16.34
C LEU A 531 4.09 15.68 -15.37
N SER A 532 3.06 16.46 -15.69
CA SER A 532 2.54 17.44 -14.73
C SER A 532 1.23 16.99 -14.10
N SER A 533 0.89 17.59 -12.96
CA SER A 533 -0.38 17.33 -12.25
C SER A 533 -1.66 17.51 -13.08
N GLY A 534 -1.58 18.22 -14.21
CA GLY A 534 -2.70 18.38 -15.13
C GLY A 534 -2.78 17.30 -16.20
N LEU A 535 -1.81 16.39 -16.28
CA LEU A 535 -1.69 15.34 -17.30
C LEU A 535 -1.94 13.93 -16.77
N ALA A 536 -1.83 13.72 -15.46
CA ALA A 536 -2.15 12.45 -14.81
C ALA A 536 -2.40 12.61 -13.30
N ASN A 537 -3.13 11.66 -12.74
CA ASN A 537 -3.30 11.51 -11.30
C ASN A 537 -2.19 10.62 -10.73
N TYR A 538 -1.14 11.24 -10.21
CA TYR A 538 0.02 10.58 -9.59
C TYR A 538 0.43 11.31 -8.30
N ASP A 539 1.49 10.86 -7.63
CA ASP A 539 2.07 11.56 -6.48
C ASP A 539 2.80 12.85 -6.91
N TRP A 540 2.09 13.98 -6.96
CA TRP A 540 2.67 15.27 -7.40
C TRP A 540 3.68 15.88 -6.41
N THR A 541 3.89 15.27 -5.25
CA THR A 541 4.98 15.66 -4.33
C THR A 541 6.33 15.13 -4.80
N LYS A 542 6.30 14.12 -5.69
CA LYS A 542 7.47 13.58 -6.38
C LYS A 542 7.57 14.25 -7.75
N ALA A 543 8.78 14.73 -8.07
CA ALA A 543 9.10 15.27 -9.38
C ALA A 543 9.91 14.23 -10.18
N TYR A 544 9.44 13.90 -11.39
CA TYR A 544 10.15 12.99 -12.27
C TYR A 544 11.39 13.65 -12.88
N GLN A 545 11.34 14.91 -13.33
CA GLN A 545 12.52 15.68 -13.77
C GLN A 545 12.55 17.08 -13.13
N SER A 546 12.65 18.11 -13.96
CA SER A 546 12.72 19.53 -13.59
C SER A 546 11.34 20.14 -13.35
N GLU A 547 10.28 19.34 -13.50
CA GLU A 547 8.92 19.78 -13.20
C GLU A 547 8.81 20.29 -11.76
N PRO A 548 8.08 21.39 -11.53
CA PRO A 548 7.87 21.88 -10.19
C PRO A 548 7.12 20.86 -9.35
N LYS A 549 7.70 20.48 -8.21
CA LYS A 549 6.97 19.72 -7.18
C LYS A 549 5.75 20.52 -6.75
N LYS A 550 4.61 19.85 -6.62
CA LYS A 550 3.44 20.43 -5.97
C LYS A 550 3.34 19.90 -4.55
N ASN A 551 2.93 20.77 -3.63
CA ASN A 551 2.70 20.38 -2.23
C ASN A 551 1.32 19.70 -2.03
N ARG A 552 0.81 18.99 -3.05
CA ARG A 552 -0.54 18.44 -3.05
C ARG A 552 -0.56 17.03 -3.65
N LEU A 553 -1.23 16.13 -2.95
CA LEU A 553 -1.72 14.86 -3.48
C LEU A 553 -3.23 14.98 -3.71
N LEU A 554 -3.73 14.62 -4.90
CA LEU A 554 -5.17 14.42 -5.13
C LEU A 554 -5.73 13.38 -4.14
N GLY A 555 -4.95 12.33 -3.85
CA GLY A 555 -5.23 11.37 -2.77
C GLY A 555 -6.40 10.41 -3.02
N MET A 556 -7.14 10.61 -4.12
CA MET A 556 -8.29 9.78 -4.53
C MET A 556 -8.18 9.48 -6.03
N VAL A 557 -8.82 8.40 -6.47
CA VAL A 557 -9.05 8.16 -7.90
C VAL A 557 -9.95 9.25 -8.48
N THR A 558 -9.73 9.59 -9.73
CA THR A 558 -10.57 10.53 -10.50
C THR A 558 -11.46 9.75 -11.46
N GLU A 559 -12.54 10.39 -11.93
CA GLU A 559 -13.33 9.83 -13.04
C GLU A 559 -12.42 9.56 -14.24
N VAL A 560 -12.68 8.44 -14.93
CA VAL A 560 -11.92 8.10 -16.12
C VAL A 560 -12.07 9.18 -17.19
N GLY A 561 -11.00 9.46 -17.91
CA GLY A 561 -10.97 10.51 -18.93
C GLY A 561 -10.83 11.93 -18.40
N THR A 562 -10.50 12.10 -17.12
CA THR A 562 -10.17 13.42 -16.53
C THR A 562 -8.93 14.03 -17.19
N PHE A 563 -7.96 13.21 -17.60
CA PHE A 563 -6.70 13.66 -18.18
C PHE A 563 -6.64 13.48 -19.70
N PRO A 564 -5.81 14.25 -20.44
CA PRO A 564 -5.73 14.14 -21.90
C PRO A 564 -5.37 12.73 -22.41
N PRO A 565 -5.83 12.35 -23.61
CA PRO A 565 -5.44 11.08 -24.22
C PRO A 565 -4.01 11.09 -24.78
N ASN A 566 -3.44 9.91 -24.95
CA ASN A 566 -2.25 9.70 -25.76
C ASN A 566 -2.58 9.65 -27.27
N ALA A 567 -1.57 9.48 -28.14
CA ALA A 567 -1.75 9.51 -29.60
C ALA A 567 -2.57 8.34 -30.18
N PHE A 568 -2.89 7.31 -29.39
CA PHE A 568 -3.83 6.26 -29.78
C PHE A 568 -5.26 6.52 -29.31
N GLY A 569 -5.47 7.48 -28.42
CA GLY A 569 -6.80 7.80 -27.87
C GLY A 569 -7.10 7.06 -26.56
N LEU A 570 -6.06 6.58 -25.88
CA LEU A 570 -6.16 6.02 -24.52
C LEU A 570 -5.97 7.11 -23.49
N TYR A 571 -6.75 7.04 -22.43
CA TYR A 571 -6.77 8.01 -21.34
C TYR A 571 -6.23 7.37 -20.06
N ASP A 572 -5.77 8.19 -19.12
CA ASP A 572 -5.31 7.77 -17.79
C ASP A 572 -4.10 6.81 -17.76
N VAL A 573 -3.38 6.64 -18.88
CA VAL A 573 -2.29 5.67 -19.07
C VAL A 573 -1.02 5.88 -18.20
N HIS A 574 -0.96 6.98 -17.43
CA HIS A 574 0.18 7.34 -16.55
C HIS A 574 -0.23 7.53 -15.08
N GLY A 575 -1.42 7.05 -14.67
CA GLY A 575 -1.85 7.18 -13.28
C GLY A 575 -3.28 6.72 -13.01
N ASN A 576 -3.90 7.34 -12.00
CA ASN A 576 -5.22 6.99 -11.45
C ASN A 576 -5.24 5.66 -10.69
N VAL A 577 -4.96 4.53 -11.34
CA VAL A 577 -4.94 3.20 -10.73
C VAL A 577 -3.80 2.33 -11.28
N TRP A 578 -3.41 1.30 -10.54
CA TRP A 578 -2.54 0.25 -11.06
C TRP A 578 -3.37 -0.72 -11.91
N GLU A 579 -2.82 -1.16 -13.05
CA GLU A 579 -3.53 -1.97 -14.04
C GLU A 579 -2.84 -3.32 -14.25
N TRP A 580 -3.63 -4.39 -14.30
CA TRP A 580 -3.12 -5.75 -14.44
C TRP A 580 -2.85 -6.11 -15.91
N CYS A 581 -1.67 -6.69 -16.17
CA CYS A 581 -1.36 -7.40 -17.41
C CYS A 581 -1.55 -8.92 -17.23
N ALA A 582 -1.63 -9.64 -18.35
CA ALA A 582 -1.75 -11.09 -18.36
C ALA A 582 -0.45 -11.81 -17.90
N ASP A 583 0.70 -11.16 -18.07
CA ASP A 583 2.03 -11.72 -17.83
C ASP A 583 2.26 -12.16 -16.37
N SER A 584 3.12 -13.17 -16.20
CA SER A 584 3.64 -13.58 -14.90
C SER A 584 4.79 -12.65 -14.56
N TYR A 585 4.82 -12.11 -13.34
CA TYR A 585 5.98 -11.37 -12.88
C TYR A 585 7.24 -12.23 -12.97
N GLN A 586 8.32 -11.66 -13.51
CA GLN A 586 9.64 -12.26 -13.53
C GLN A 586 10.67 -11.27 -13.00
N GLY A 587 11.59 -11.73 -12.17
CA GLY A 587 12.64 -10.89 -11.59
C GLY A 587 13.73 -10.43 -12.58
N ASN A 588 13.60 -10.75 -13.87
CA ASN A 588 14.35 -10.16 -14.97
C ASN A 588 13.58 -10.35 -16.29
N TYR A 589 13.94 -9.56 -17.30
CA TYR A 589 13.30 -9.58 -18.63
C TYR A 589 13.92 -10.61 -19.61
N ASP A 590 14.80 -11.51 -19.14
CA ASP A 590 15.44 -12.54 -19.99
C ASP A 590 14.42 -13.62 -20.39
N GLY A 591 14.36 -13.96 -21.68
CA GLY A 591 13.49 -15.02 -22.19
C GLY A 591 12.03 -14.62 -22.44
N LEU A 592 11.63 -13.38 -22.17
CA LEU A 592 10.29 -12.90 -22.49
C LEU A 592 9.99 -12.95 -24.01
N PRO A 593 8.72 -13.12 -24.41
CA PRO A 593 8.32 -13.16 -25.82
C PRO A 593 8.66 -11.88 -26.58
N LYS A 594 9.11 -12.01 -27.84
CA LYS A 594 9.39 -10.87 -28.74
C LYS A 594 8.24 -10.56 -29.71
N ASN A 595 7.16 -11.35 -29.65
CA ASN A 595 5.98 -11.29 -30.52
C ASN A 595 4.75 -10.65 -29.82
N GLY A 596 4.95 -10.04 -28.65
CA GLY A 596 3.90 -9.35 -27.91
C GLY A 596 2.94 -10.28 -27.16
N GLU A 597 3.17 -11.59 -27.18
CA GLU A 597 2.38 -12.54 -26.39
C GLU A 597 2.71 -12.41 -24.90
N ALA A 598 1.70 -12.64 -24.06
CA ALA A 598 1.87 -12.68 -22.63
C ALA A 598 2.69 -13.91 -22.23
N LEU A 599 3.61 -13.72 -21.29
CA LEU A 599 4.31 -14.81 -20.67
C LEU A 599 3.46 -15.41 -19.54
N VAL A 600 3.02 -16.65 -19.71
CA VAL A 600 2.22 -17.37 -18.70
C VAL A 600 3.01 -18.59 -18.22
N SER A 601 3.44 -18.58 -16.96
CA SER A 601 4.09 -19.75 -16.33
C SER A 601 3.05 -20.81 -15.93
N ASN A 602 3.36 -22.09 -16.15
CA ASN A 602 2.52 -23.24 -15.73
C ASN A 602 2.50 -23.48 -14.20
N GLN A 603 3.12 -22.61 -13.43
CA GLN A 603 3.02 -22.54 -11.98
C GLN A 603 2.55 -21.13 -11.65
N ARG A 604 1.31 -20.99 -11.18
CA ARG A 604 0.78 -19.80 -10.54
C ARG A 604 -0.01 -20.23 -9.32
#